data_AF-A0A4V6BIT3-F1
#
_entry.id   AF-A0A4V6BIT3-F1
#
_cell.length_a   1.000
_cell.length_b   1.000
_cell.length_c   1.000
_cell.angle_alpha   90.00
_cell.angle_beta   90.00
_cell.angle_gamma   90.00
#
_symmetry.space_group_name_H-M   'P 1'
#
loop_
_entity.id
_entity.type
_entity.pdbx_description
1 polymer ?
#
loop_
_entity_poly.entity_id
_entity_poly.type
_entity_poly.pdbx_seq_one_letter_code
_entity_poly.pdbx_strand_id
1 'polypeptide(L)'
;MKISHKVLFLETKNFLLGKTVLIGALCLVLFGIYGFYHGSQVIDRQQKTIDSVPGVQKNHLEQIVEHGTGKPVSSTAYYPFFFTTNPASPWAKFAIGQRDVNPFMLKVKMLAIEGQLYDSELTNPLTLLVGNLDASFVFIFLFPLLIIAFTYNVISEEQENGVWKIVRTTTDSISAAIFNKLLIRLSVILITALLLFLAAVLFLRLPLSYPTFQLLFVLLLYTLY
;
A
#
# COMPACT_ATOMS: atom_id res chain seq x y z
N MET A 1 7.08 21.97 -36.21
CA MET A 1 7.81 21.70 -34.96
C MET A 1 8.35 20.27 -35.01
N LYS A 2 9.59 20.06 -35.50
CA LYS A 2 10.19 18.71 -35.60
C LYS A 2 11.41 18.65 -34.70
N ILE A 3 11.19 18.32 -33.43
CA ILE A 3 12.29 17.89 -32.57
C ILE A 3 12.73 16.51 -33.09
N SER A 4 14.02 16.36 -33.35
CA SER A 4 14.57 15.12 -33.88
C SER A 4 14.33 13.99 -32.89
N HIS A 5 13.74 12.88 -33.33
CA HIS A 5 13.55 11.66 -32.51
C HIS A 5 14.84 11.22 -31.79
N LYS A 6 16.01 11.52 -32.37
CA LYS A 6 17.32 11.22 -31.78
C LYS A 6 17.56 12.00 -30.47
N VAL A 7 17.12 13.25 -30.39
CA VAL A 7 17.28 14.09 -29.19
C VAL A 7 16.42 13.54 -28.06
N LEU A 8 15.17 13.18 -28.34
CA LEU A 8 14.26 12.59 -27.35
C LEU A 8 14.77 11.24 -26.83
N PHE A 9 15.33 10.42 -27.72
CA PHE A 9 15.94 9.14 -27.35
C PHE A 9 17.16 9.31 -26.44
N LEU A 10 18.05 10.26 -26.75
CA LEU A 10 19.22 10.56 -25.92
C LEU A 10 18.81 11.10 -24.55
N GLU A 11 17.83 12.00 -24.51
CA GLU A 11 17.29 12.54 -23.25
C GLU A 11 16.72 11.41 -22.37
N THR A 12 15.93 10.51 -22.97
CA THR A 12 15.35 9.37 -22.27
C THR A 12 16.44 8.44 -21.74
N LYS A 13 17.44 8.12 -22.56
CA LYS A 13 18.58 7.29 -22.14
C LYS A 13 19.37 7.93 -21.00
N ASN A 14 19.66 9.23 -21.10
CA ASN A 14 20.39 9.97 -20.07
C ASN A 14 19.61 9.99 -18.75
N PHE A 15 18.30 10.23 -18.81
CA PHE A 15 17.44 10.22 -17.63
C PHE A 15 17.40 8.84 -16.97
N LEU A 16 17.14 7.78 -17.75
CA LEU A 16 17.05 6.40 -17.22
C LEU A 16 18.37 5.88 -16.61
N LEU A 17 19.52 6.32 -17.13
CA LEU A 17 20.83 5.96 -16.62
C LEU A 17 21.33 6.90 -15.50
N GLY A 18 20.56 7.95 -15.17
CA GLY A 18 20.89 8.87 -14.09
C GLY A 18 20.92 8.15 -12.74
N LYS A 19 21.92 8.47 -11.90
CA LYS A 19 22.08 7.86 -10.58
C LYS A 19 20.82 8.01 -9.71
N THR A 20 20.20 9.18 -9.73
CA THR A 20 18.96 9.47 -8.98
C THR A 20 17.82 8.55 -9.41
N VAL A 21 17.66 8.32 -10.71
CA VAL A 21 16.59 7.45 -11.25
C VAL A 21 16.86 5.99 -10.90
N LEU A 22 18.11 5.53 -11.05
CA LEU A 22 18.49 4.16 -10.70
C LEU A 22 18.33 3.87 -9.21
N ILE A 23 18.78 4.77 -8.33
CA ILE A 23 18.63 4.64 -6.87
C ILE A 23 17.14 4.69 -6.50
N GLY A 24 16.38 5.63 -7.05
CA GLY A 24 14.94 5.75 -6.82
C GLY A 24 14.18 4.49 -7.24
N ALA A 25 14.47 3.96 -8.43
CA ALA A 25 13.88 2.72 -8.94
C ALA A 25 14.25 1.52 -8.06
N LEU A 26 15.52 1.38 -7.67
CA LEU A 26 15.97 0.31 -6.78
C LEU A 26 15.25 0.37 -5.43
N CYS A 27 15.19 1.55 -4.81
CA CYS A 27 14.48 1.77 -3.56
C CYS A 27 13.00 1.39 -3.70
N LEU A 28 12.32 1.85 -4.75
CA LEU A 28 10.91 1.51 -5.00
C LEU A 28 10.68 0.00 -5.14
N VAL A 29 11.57 -0.70 -5.86
CA VAL A 29 11.46 -2.16 -6.02
C VAL A 29 11.66 -2.86 -4.67
N LEU A 30 12.67 -2.48 -3.90
CA LEU A 30 12.94 -3.08 -2.59
C LEU A 30 11.79 -2.84 -1.60
N PHE A 31 11.32 -1.59 -1.48
CA PHE A 31 10.20 -1.25 -0.61
C PHE A 31 8.88 -1.85 -1.11
N GLY A 32 8.67 -1.94 -2.42
CA GLY A 32 7.51 -2.60 -3.02
C GLY A 32 7.46 -4.08 -2.69
N ILE A 33 8.56 -4.82 -2.91
CA ILE A 33 8.65 -6.25 -2.58
C ILE A 33 8.43 -6.47 -1.09
N TYR A 34 9.09 -5.68 -0.24
CA TYR A 34 8.92 -5.79 1.20
C TYR A 34 7.48 -5.49 1.62
N GLY A 35 6.86 -4.44 1.06
CA GLY A 35 5.47 -4.07 1.35
C GLY A 35 4.47 -5.15 0.94
N PHE A 36 4.67 -5.80 -0.20
CA PHE A 36 3.81 -6.91 -0.64
C PHE A 36 3.95 -8.12 0.29
N TYR A 37 5.18 -8.45 0.68
CA TYR A 37 5.45 -9.55 1.60
C TYR A 37 4.86 -9.28 2.99
N HIS A 38 5.11 -8.10 3.53
CA HIS A 38 4.65 -7.70 4.85
C HIS A 38 3.13 -7.64 4.92
N GLY A 39 2.47 -7.02 3.93
CA GLY A 39 1.01 -6.99 3.83
C GLY A 39 0.38 -8.39 3.79
N SER A 40 0.94 -9.31 3.00
CA SER A 40 0.43 -10.70 2.99
C SER A 40 0.65 -11.39 4.34
N GLN A 41 1.84 -11.24 4.96
CA GLN A 41 2.15 -11.83 6.25
C GLN A 41 1.15 -11.42 7.35
N VAL A 42 0.83 -10.12 7.44
CA VAL A 42 -0.10 -9.60 8.45
C VAL A 42 -1.49 -10.18 8.23
N ILE A 43 -2.02 -10.09 7.01
CA ILE A 43 -3.38 -10.56 6.71
C ILE A 43 -3.51 -12.09 6.81
N ASP A 44 -2.50 -12.84 6.38
CA ASP A 44 -2.51 -14.30 6.47
C ASP A 44 -2.50 -14.78 7.93
N ARG A 45 -1.80 -14.07 8.83
CA ARG A 45 -1.86 -14.35 10.27
C ARG A 45 -3.25 -14.08 10.83
N GLN A 46 -3.85 -12.94 10.49
CA GLN A 46 -5.20 -12.60 10.93
C GLN A 46 -6.24 -13.61 10.43
N GLN A 47 -6.13 -14.06 9.17
CA GLN A 47 -7.03 -15.05 8.62
C GLN A 47 -6.88 -16.41 9.31
N LYS A 48 -5.65 -16.86 9.59
CA LYS A 48 -5.41 -18.09 10.37
C LYS A 48 -6.04 -18.03 11.76
N THR A 49 -5.96 -16.88 12.43
CA THR A 49 -6.63 -16.69 13.73
C THR A 49 -8.15 -16.83 13.58
N ILE A 50 -8.74 -16.18 12.57
CA ILE A 50 -10.18 -16.28 12.28
C ILE A 50 -10.59 -17.72 11.98
N ASP A 51 -9.82 -18.44 11.17
CA ASP A 51 -10.12 -19.82 10.78
C ASP A 51 -10.08 -20.79 11.99
N SER A 52 -9.32 -20.45 13.04
CA SER A 52 -9.26 -21.23 14.28
C SER A 52 -10.48 -21.00 15.21
N VAL A 53 -11.23 -19.92 15.02
CA VAL A 53 -12.32 -19.49 15.92
C VAL A 53 -13.39 -20.56 16.12
N PRO A 54 -13.92 -21.25 15.08
CA PRO A 54 -14.96 -22.26 15.29
C PRO A 54 -14.53 -23.40 16.24
N GLY A 55 -13.27 -23.82 16.16
CA GLY A 55 -12.71 -24.85 17.04
C GLY A 55 -12.55 -24.35 18.47
N VAL A 56 -12.04 -23.12 18.65
CA VAL A 56 -11.91 -22.49 19.97
C VAL A 56 -13.28 -22.27 20.61
N GLN A 57 -14.27 -21.80 19.84
CA GLN A 57 -15.64 -21.59 20.31
C GLN A 57 -16.28 -22.91 20.76
N LYS A 58 -16.13 -23.99 19.98
CA LYS A 58 -16.66 -25.31 20.32
C LYS A 58 -16.07 -25.83 21.63
N ASN A 59 -14.74 -25.86 21.73
CA ASN A 59 -14.04 -26.34 22.93
C ASN A 59 -14.43 -25.53 24.18
N HIS A 60 -14.57 -24.20 24.03
CA HIS A 60 -15.01 -23.31 25.11
C HIS A 60 -16.43 -23.64 25.59
N LEU A 61 -17.36 -23.85 24.66
CA LEU A 61 -18.75 -24.20 25.01
C LEU A 61 -18.85 -25.59 25.64
N GLU A 62 -18.09 -26.57 25.16
CA GLU A 62 -18.03 -27.91 25.75
C GLU A 62 -17.54 -27.86 27.21
N GLN A 63 -16.47 -27.10 27.47
CA GLN A 63 -15.97 -26.88 28.84
C GLN A 63 -17.02 -26.24 29.75
N ILE A 64 -17.79 -25.26 29.25
CA ILE A 64 -18.85 -24.62 30.04
C ILE A 64 -19.98 -25.59 30.35
N VAL A 65 -20.40 -26.40 29.38
CA VAL A 65 -21.45 -27.41 29.57
C VAL A 65 -21.01 -28.46 30.60
N GLU A 66 -19.77 -28.95 30.49
CA GLU A 66 -19.20 -29.90 31.44
C GLU A 66 -19.20 -29.32 32.87
N HIS A 67 -18.68 -28.10 33.04
CA HIS A 67 -18.64 -27.43 34.35
C HIS A 67 -20.02 -27.01 34.87
N GLY A 68 -21.01 -26.86 33.98
CA GLY A 68 -22.38 -26.46 34.30
C GLY A 68 -23.30 -27.63 34.65
N THR A 69 -22.87 -28.88 34.46
CA THR A 69 -23.66 -30.06 34.78
C THR A 69 -24.00 -30.11 36.27
N GLY A 70 -25.29 -30.16 36.61
CA GLY A 70 -25.78 -30.15 38.00
C GLY A 70 -25.86 -28.76 38.66
N LYS A 71 -25.54 -27.68 37.93
CA LYS A 71 -25.65 -26.28 38.41
C LYS A 71 -26.88 -25.57 37.84
N PRO A 72 -27.32 -24.45 38.45
CA PRO A 72 -28.41 -23.63 37.91
C PRO A 72 -28.10 -23.13 36.49
N VAL A 73 -29.11 -23.18 35.61
CA VAL A 73 -29.00 -22.72 34.21
C VAL A 73 -28.49 -21.28 34.09
N SER A 74 -28.87 -20.42 35.04
CA SER A 74 -28.41 -19.02 35.11
C SER A 74 -26.88 -18.91 35.18
N SER A 75 -26.23 -19.76 35.97
CA SER A 75 -24.77 -19.76 36.11
C SER A 75 -24.09 -20.24 34.84
N THR A 76 -24.62 -21.29 34.21
CA THR A 76 -24.08 -21.87 32.98
C THR A 76 -24.22 -20.92 31.78
N ALA A 77 -25.32 -20.16 31.72
CA ALA A 77 -25.57 -19.17 30.66
C ALA A 77 -24.80 -17.85 30.85
N TYR A 78 -24.22 -17.59 32.04
CA TYR A 78 -23.56 -16.32 32.37
C TYR A 78 -22.10 -16.24 31.90
N TYR A 79 -21.37 -17.36 31.93
CA TYR A 79 -19.94 -17.40 31.61
C TYR A 79 -19.52 -17.58 30.14
N PRO A 80 -20.37 -17.96 29.16
CA PRO A 80 -19.92 -18.16 27.80
C PRO A 80 -19.49 -16.85 27.14
N PHE A 81 -18.44 -16.97 26.35
CA PHE A 81 -17.98 -15.94 25.44
C PHE A 81 -18.28 -16.40 24.02
N PHE A 82 -18.55 -15.43 23.16
CA PHE A 82 -18.80 -15.62 21.75
C PHE A 82 -17.75 -14.81 20.99
N PHE A 83 -17.05 -15.46 20.08
CA PHE A 83 -16.06 -14.79 19.24
C PHE A 83 -16.74 -14.25 17.98
N THR A 84 -16.52 -12.98 17.69
CA THR A 84 -16.93 -12.37 16.41
C THR A 84 -15.80 -12.51 15.39
N THR A 85 -16.14 -12.49 14.10
CA THR A 85 -15.12 -12.54 13.04
C THR A 85 -15.41 -11.49 11.98
N ASN A 86 -14.37 -10.79 11.56
CA ASN A 86 -14.39 -9.87 10.43
C ASN A 86 -13.34 -10.35 9.43
N PRO A 87 -13.69 -11.12 8.38
CA PRO A 87 -12.74 -11.63 7.41
C PRO A 87 -12.11 -10.50 6.60
N ALA A 88 -10.84 -10.64 6.25
CA ALA A 88 -10.13 -9.62 5.47
C ALA A 88 -10.66 -9.58 4.03
N SER A 89 -10.78 -8.37 3.47
CA SER A 89 -11.05 -8.23 2.03
C SER A 89 -9.83 -8.67 1.21
N PRO A 90 -9.99 -9.05 -0.07
CA PRO A 90 -8.85 -9.39 -0.93
C PRO A 90 -7.80 -8.28 -1.00
N TRP A 91 -8.23 -7.01 -0.91
CA TRP A 91 -7.38 -5.83 -0.96
C TRP A 91 -6.69 -5.48 0.35
N ALA A 92 -7.03 -6.13 1.46
CA ALA A 92 -6.39 -5.89 2.75
C ALA A 92 -4.88 -6.21 2.74
N LYS A 93 -4.43 -7.10 1.84
CA LYS A 93 -3.00 -7.40 1.65
C LYS A 93 -2.25 -6.26 0.95
N PHE A 94 -2.95 -5.47 0.14
CA PHE A 94 -2.42 -4.31 -0.55
C PHE A 94 -2.40 -3.09 0.39
N ALA A 95 -3.49 -2.89 1.13
CA ALA A 95 -3.65 -1.83 2.10
C ALA A 95 -4.23 -2.40 3.40
N ILE A 96 -3.41 -2.51 4.45
CA ILE A 96 -3.87 -2.98 5.77
C ILE A 96 -4.89 -1.98 6.33
N GLY A 97 -4.56 -0.69 6.19
CA GLY A 97 -5.46 0.42 6.50
C GLY A 97 -6.00 0.37 7.93
N GLN A 98 -7.32 0.52 8.06
CA GLN A 98 -8.00 0.61 9.36
C GLN A 98 -7.99 -0.71 10.16
N ARG A 99 -7.65 -1.84 9.53
CA ARG A 99 -7.58 -3.15 10.20
C ARG A 99 -6.33 -3.30 11.08
N ASP A 100 -5.40 -2.36 10.99
CA ASP A 100 -4.24 -2.29 11.89
C ASP A 100 -4.65 -1.84 13.30
N VAL A 101 -5.64 -0.96 13.40
CA VAL A 101 -6.11 -0.39 14.66
C VAL A 101 -7.42 -1.02 15.12
N ASN A 102 -8.31 -1.31 14.18
CA ASN A 102 -9.62 -1.88 14.49
C ASN A 102 -9.53 -3.40 14.62
N PRO A 103 -10.11 -3.98 15.68
CA PRO A 103 -10.04 -5.42 15.92
C PRO A 103 -10.78 -6.18 14.81
N PHE A 104 -10.16 -7.26 14.35
CA PHE A 104 -10.75 -8.18 13.38
C PHE A 104 -11.53 -9.34 14.03
N MET A 105 -11.42 -9.47 15.35
CA MET A 105 -12.09 -10.45 16.18
C MET A 105 -12.32 -9.82 17.55
N LEU A 106 -13.52 -9.98 18.10
CA LEU A 106 -13.86 -9.57 19.46
C LEU A 106 -14.37 -10.77 20.23
N LYS A 107 -13.98 -10.85 21.51
CA LYS A 107 -14.49 -11.83 22.45
C LYS A 107 -15.59 -11.19 23.28
N VAL A 108 -16.85 -11.47 22.96
CA VAL A 108 -18.01 -10.81 23.60
C VAL A 108 -18.79 -11.75 24.52
N LYS A 109 -19.27 -11.22 25.64
CA LYS A 109 -20.33 -11.85 26.45
C LYS A 109 -21.69 -11.30 26.03
N MET A 110 -22.76 -12.04 26.34
CA MET A 110 -24.14 -11.58 26.17
C MET A 110 -24.54 -10.40 27.10
N LEU A 111 -23.66 -10.00 28.01
CA LEU A 111 -23.88 -8.97 29.01
C LEU A 111 -23.17 -7.69 28.60
N ALA A 112 -23.81 -6.52 28.68
CA ALA A 112 -23.17 -5.22 28.42
C ALA A 112 -22.40 -5.17 27.08
N ILE A 113 -23.06 -5.60 25.99
CA ILE A 113 -22.44 -5.70 24.65
C ILE A 113 -21.89 -4.34 24.18
N GLU A 114 -22.64 -3.25 24.40
CA GLU A 114 -22.24 -1.89 23.98
C GLU A 114 -20.89 -1.45 24.56
N GLY A 115 -20.64 -1.76 25.84
CA GLY A 115 -19.37 -1.42 26.49
C GLY A 115 -18.19 -2.24 25.98
N GLN A 116 -18.44 -3.46 25.48
CA GLN A 116 -17.41 -4.36 24.94
C GLN A 116 -17.01 -4.03 23.51
N LEU A 117 -17.80 -3.24 22.77
CA LEU A 117 -17.48 -2.88 21.39
C LEU A 117 -16.20 -2.04 21.29
N TYR A 118 -15.91 -1.27 22.34
CA TYR A 118 -14.75 -0.38 22.43
C TYR A 118 -13.56 -1.02 23.15
N ASP A 119 -13.67 -2.30 23.52
CA ASP A 119 -12.60 -3.03 24.19
C ASP A 119 -11.57 -3.47 23.13
N SER A 120 -10.66 -2.55 22.80
CA SER A 120 -9.58 -2.79 21.85
C SER A 120 -8.42 -3.53 22.51
N GLU A 121 -7.76 -4.43 21.78
CA GLU A 121 -6.53 -5.04 22.25
C GLU A 121 -5.47 -3.98 22.57
N LEU A 122 -4.77 -4.15 23.69
CA LEU A 122 -3.65 -3.29 24.07
C LEU A 122 -2.48 -3.51 23.10
N THR A 123 -2.41 -2.66 22.07
CA THR A 123 -1.28 -2.59 21.14
C THR A 123 -0.32 -1.48 21.54
N ASN A 124 0.97 -1.67 21.25
CA ASN A 124 1.97 -0.65 21.49
C ASN A 124 1.70 0.60 20.63
N PRO A 125 1.38 1.76 21.22
CA PRO A 125 1.03 2.97 20.47
C PRO A 125 2.20 3.51 19.64
N LEU A 126 3.46 3.26 20.05
CA LEU A 126 4.63 3.65 19.27
C LEU A 126 4.75 2.83 17.99
N THR A 127 4.40 1.55 18.03
CA THR A 127 4.37 0.69 16.85
C THR A 127 3.28 1.14 15.88
N LEU A 128 2.09 1.47 16.41
CA LEU A 128 0.97 1.97 15.63
C LEU A 128 1.28 3.31 14.94
N LEU A 129 2.01 4.20 15.63
CA LEU A 129 2.41 5.52 15.11
C LEU A 129 3.36 5.42 13.91
N VAL A 130 4.30 4.47 13.96
CA VAL A 130 5.22 4.21 12.83
C VAL A 130 4.47 3.63 11.63
N GLY A 131 3.38 2.90 11.90
CA GLY A 131 2.54 2.27 10.90
C GLY A 131 3.20 1.05 10.25
N ASN A 132 2.46 0.40 9.37
CA ASN A 132 2.94 -0.75 8.61
C ASN A 132 3.43 -0.32 7.23
N LEU A 133 4.51 -0.96 6.78
CA LEU A 133 4.97 -0.83 5.41
C LEU A 133 4.21 -1.85 4.55
N ASP A 134 3.14 -1.39 3.90
CA ASP A 134 2.36 -2.15 2.93
C ASP A 134 2.49 -1.57 1.51
N ALA A 135 1.78 -2.13 0.53
CA ALA A 135 1.83 -1.62 -0.84
C ALA A 135 1.32 -0.18 -0.92
N SER A 136 0.26 0.15 -0.17
CA SER A 136 -0.34 1.48 -0.16
C SER A 136 0.63 2.55 0.35
N PHE A 137 1.47 2.22 1.34
CA PHE A 137 2.52 3.12 1.84
C PHE A 137 3.48 3.53 0.73
N VAL A 138 3.89 2.57 -0.12
CA VAL A 138 4.81 2.84 -1.25
C VAL A 138 4.17 3.84 -2.22
N PHE A 139 2.90 3.64 -2.57
CA PHE A 139 2.20 4.55 -3.49
C PHE A 139 1.90 5.93 -2.90
N ILE A 140 1.54 6.01 -1.62
CA ILE A 140 1.11 7.27 -1.00
C ILE A 140 2.30 8.12 -0.54
N PHE A 141 3.39 7.49 -0.09
CA PHE A 141 4.53 8.22 0.49
C PHE A 141 5.78 8.22 -0.41
N LEU A 142 6.12 7.12 -1.09
CA LEU A 142 7.36 7.06 -1.87
C LEU A 142 7.21 7.67 -3.28
N PHE A 143 6.07 7.49 -3.94
CA PHE A 143 5.84 8.12 -5.26
C PHE A 143 5.89 9.64 -5.25
N PRO A 144 5.29 10.39 -4.31
CA PRO A 144 5.40 11.85 -4.32
C PRO A 144 6.84 12.31 -4.08
N LEU A 145 7.59 11.62 -3.22
CA LEU A 145 9.03 11.89 -3.05
C LEU A 145 9.80 11.63 -4.35
N LEU A 146 9.48 10.55 -5.07
CA LEU A 146 10.10 10.23 -6.34
C LEU A 146 9.76 11.25 -7.44
N ILE A 147 8.50 11.71 -7.50
CA ILE A 147 8.06 12.77 -8.41
C ILE A 147 8.89 14.03 -8.16
N ILE A 148 9.04 14.45 -6.89
CA ILE A 148 9.86 15.61 -6.52
C ILE A 148 11.32 15.37 -6.93
N ALA A 149 11.89 14.23 -6.56
CA ALA A 149 13.29 13.90 -6.86
C ALA A 149 13.60 13.87 -8.36
N PHE A 150 12.63 13.53 -9.22
CA PHE A 150 12.82 13.48 -10.66
C PHE A 150 12.61 14.84 -11.34
N THR A 151 11.88 15.76 -10.70
CA THR A 151 11.46 17.02 -11.30
C THR A 151 12.18 18.26 -10.76
N TYR A 152 12.76 18.21 -9.55
CA TYR A 152 13.29 19.41 -8.88
C TYR A 152 14.44 20.11 -9.60
N ASN A 153 15.29 19.37 -10.33
CA ASN A 153 16.52 19.88 -10.92
C ASN A 153 16.51 19.91 -12.46
N VAL A 154 15.35 19.75 -13.12
CA VAL A 154 15.23 19.58 -14.58
C VAL A 154 16.05 20.60 -15.38
N ILE A 155 16.05 21.86 -14.95
CA ILE A 155 16.77 22.96 -15.63
C ILE A 155 18.13 23.20 -14.95
N SER A 156 18.16 23.23 -13.61
CA SER A 156 19.35 23.57 -12.84
C SER A 156 20.51 22.61 -13.10
N GLU A 157 20.23 21.31 -13.25
CA GLU A 157 21.23 20.30 -13.58
C GLU A 157 21.91 20.57 -14.93
N GLU A 158 21.15 20.99 -15.94
CA GLU A 158 21.72 21.33 -17.24
C GLU A 158 22.47 22.67 -17.24
N GLN A 159 22.06 23.61 -16.38
CA GLN A 159 22.75 24.89 -16.22
C GLN A 159 24.13 24.70 -15.60
N GLU A 160 24.23 23.87 -14.56
CA GLU A 160 25.48 23.55 -13.88
C GLU A 160 26.45 22.78 -14.80
N ASN A 161 25.93 21.82 -15.57
CA ASN A 161 26.72 21.05 -16.54
C ASN A 161 27.02 21.82 -17.85
N GLY A 162 26.56 23.07 -17.99
CA GLY A 162 26.74 23.90 -19.18
C GLY A 162 25.94 23.47 -20.43
N VAL A 163 25.18 22.37 -20.34
CA VAL A 163 24.37 21.81 -21.42
C VAL A 163 23.21 22.74 -21.81
N TRP A 164 22.63 23.45 -20.82
CA TRP A 164 21.45 24.31 -21.05
C TRP A 164 21.71 25.41 -22.09
N LYS A 165 22.94 25.94 -22.15
CA LYS A 165 23.32 26.96 -23.14
C LYS A 165 23.23 26.42 -24.57
N ILE A 166 23.63 25.17 -24.78
CA ILE A 166 23.58 24.48 -26.08
C ILE A 166 22.12 24.16 -26.45
N VAL A 167 21.33 23.67 -25.49
CA VAL A 167 19.91 23.37 -25.71
C VAL A 167 19.15 24.63 -26.13
N ARG A 168 19.44 25.78 -25.49
CA ARG A 168 18.79 27.06 -25.77
C ARG A 168 19.11 27.62 -27.16
N THR A 169 20.30 27.36 -27.70
CA THR A 169 20.69 27.83 -29.05
C THR A 169 20.28 26.85 -30.16
N THR A 170 20.04 25.58 -29.82
CA THR A 170 19.73 24.52 -30.81
C THR A 170 18.22 24.27 -30.96
N THR A 171 17.39 24.73 -30.01
CA THR A 171 15.95 24.43 -30.01
C THR A 171 15.12 25.61 -30.50
N ASP A 172 14.16 25.35 -31.39
CA ASP A 172 13.18 26.33 -31.90
C ASP A 172 12.29 26.94 -30.80
N SER A 173 12.02 26.19 -29.72
CA SER A 173 11.16 26.60 -28.62
C SER A 173 11.65 26.06 -27.27
N ILE A 174 11.95 26.97 -26.34
CA ILE A 174 12.39 26.65 -24.97
C ILE A 174 11.26 25.94 -24.20
N SER A 175 10.01 26.38 -24.36
CA SER A 175 8.87 25.75 -23.68
C SER A 175 8.65 24.32 -24.16
N ALA A 176 8.83 24.05 -25.45
CA ALA A 176 8.75 22.70 -25.99
C ALA A 176 9.87 21.79 -25.47
N ALA A 177 11.09 22.30 -25.29
CA ALA A 177 12.19 21.53 -24.69
C ALA A 177 11.87 21.14 -23.24
N ILE A 178 11.43 22.11 -22.41
CA ILE A 178 11.07 21.86 -21.02
C ILE A 178 9.89 20.88 -20.95
N PHE A 179 8.86 21.07 -21.77
CA PHE A 179 7.69 20.20 -21.80
C PHE A 179 8.07 18.75 -22.13
N ASN A 180 8.90 18.52 -23.14
CA ASN A 180 9.34 17.15 -23.47
C ASN A 180 10.17 16.51 -22.36
N LYS A 181 11.02 17.29 -21.68
CA LYS A 181 11.80 16.81 -20.52
C LYS A 181 10.89 16.40 -19.35
N LEU A 182 9.84 17.15 -19.09
CA LEU A 182 8.82 16.80 -18.09
C LEU A 182 7.98 15.61 -18.53
N LEU A 183 7.62 15.52 -19.82
CA LEU A 183 6.83 14.43 -20.37
C LEU A 183 7.57 13.08 -20.27
N ILE A 184 8.89 13.06 -20.54
CA ILE A 184 9.72 11.85 -20.34
C ILE A 184 9.66 11.41 -18.87
N ARG A 185 9.87 12.34 -17.93
CA ARG A 185 9.85 12.04 -16.49
C ARG A 185 8.49 11.52 -16.04
N LEU A 186 7.41 12.20 -16.45
CA LEU A 186 6.05 11.78 -16.18
C LEU A 186 5.76 10.39 -16.76
N SER A 187 6.22 10.11 -17.98
CA SER A 187 6.06 8.78 -18.61
C SER A 187 6.77 7.70 -17.79
N VAL A 188 8.00 7.96 -17.32
CA VAL A 188 8.73 7.01 -16.46
C VAL A 188 8.02 6.78 -15.14
N ILE A 189 7.50 7.83 -14.50
CA ILE A 189 6.74 7.74 -13.25
C ILE A 189 5.48 6.90 -13.46
N LEU A 190 4.70 7.19 -14.51
CA LEU A 190 3.47 6.46 -14.84
C LEU A 190 3.72 4.99 -15.16
N ILE A 191 4.73 4.71 -15.99
CA ILE A 191 5.11 3.32 -16.33
C ILE A 191 5.55 2.58 -15.06
N THR A 192 6.36 3.20 -14.20
CA THR A 192 6.81 2.60 -12.95
C THR A 192 5.63 2.33 -12.02
N ALA A 193 4.70 3.28 -11.87
CA ALA A 193 3.48 3.13 -11.07
C ALA A 193 2.62 1.97 -11.58
N LEU A 194 2.41 1.90 -12.90
CA LEU A 194 1.62 0.85 -13.55
C LEU A 194 2.27 -0.53 -13.38
N LEU A 195 3.59 -0.63 -13.60
CA LEU A 195 4.33 -1.89 -13.44
C LEU A 195 4.30 -2.37 -12.00
N LEU A 196 4.50 -1.47 -11.04
CA LEU A 196 4.47 -1.82 -9.62
C LEU A 196 3.06 -2.23 -9.18
N PHE A 197 2.02 -1.54 -9.66
CA PHE A 197 0.63 -1.89 -9.37
C PHE A 197 0.27 -3.26 -9.97
N LEU A 198 0.67 -3.52 -11.22
CA LEU A 198 0.47 -4.82 -11.86
C LEU A 198 1.22 -5.92 -11.11
N ALA A 199 2.47 -5.66 -10.69
CA ALA A 199 3.25 -6.58 -9.88
C ALA A 199 2.53 -6.88 -8.54
N ALA A 200 1.94 -5.88 -7.90
CA ALA A 200 1.16 -6.06 -6.68
C ALA A 200 -0.07 -6.96 -6.93
N VAL A 201 -0.83 -6.69 -8.00
CA VAL A 201 -2.00 -7.49 -8.39
C VAL A 201 -1.62 -8.96 -8.63
N LEU A 202 -0.52 -9.21 -9.34
CA LEU A 202 -0.05 -10.57 -9.62
C LEU A 202 0.49 -11.27 -8.37
N PHE A 203 1.35 -10.59 -7.60
CA PHE A 203 2.01 -11.18 -6.43
C PHE A 203 1.01 -11.47 -5.30
N LEU A 204 0.09 -10.54 -5.03
CA LEU A 204 -0.93 -10.68 -3.99
C LEU A 204 -2.15 -11.48 -4.45
N ARG A 205 -2.18 -11.90 -5.74
CA ARG A 205 -3.28 -12.65 -6.37
C ARG A 205 -4.63 -11.93 -6.22
N LEU A 206 -4.63 -10.62 -6.46
CA LEU A 206 -5.83 -9.79 -6.30
C LEU A 206 -6.84 -10.07 -7.42
N PRO A 207 -8.15 -10.09 -7.11
CA PRO A 207 -9.18 -10.30 -8.12
C PRO A 207 -9.24 -9.11 -9.07
N LEU A 208 -9.36 -9.35 -10.38
CA LEU A 208 -9.61 -8.32 -11.39
C LEU A 208 -11.09 -7.92 -11.34
N SER A 209 -11.43 -7.05 -10.40
CA SER A 209 -12.79 -6.64 -10.06
C SER A 209 -12.92 -5.12 -10.13
N TYR A 210 -14.13 -4.59 -9.90
CA TYR A 210 -14.37 -3.15 -9.90
C TYR A 210 -13.36 -2.35 -9.02
N PRO A 211 -13.02 -2.78 -7.78
CA PRO A 211 -12.00 -2.12 -6.97
C PRO A 211 -10.62 -2.01 -7.64
N THR A 212 -10.22 -2.98 -8.45
CA THR A 212 -8.92 -2.98 -9.16
C THR A 212 -8.84 -1.80 -10.13
N PHE A 213 -9.88 -1.64 -10.94
CA PHE A 213 -9.93 -0.57 -11.94
C PHE A 213 -10.15 0.80 -11.29
N GLN A 214 -10.94 0.85 -10.22
CA GLN A 214 -11.12 2.07 -9.44
C GLN A 214 -9.81 2.54 -8.80
N LEU A 215 -9.06 1.64 -8.16
CA LEU A 215 -7.77 1.98 -7.55
C LEU A 215 -6.73 2.36 -8.61
N LEU A 216 -6.68 1.65 -9.73
CA LEU A 216 -5.81 2.01 -10.85
C LEU A 216 -6.13 3.41 -11.37
N PHE A 217 -7.40 3.73 -11.56
CA PHE A 217 -7.83 5.05 -12.02
C PHE A 217 -7.44 6.16 -11.04
N VAL A 218 -7.71 5.96 -9.74
CA VAL A 218 -7.33 6.91 -8.69
C VAL A 218 -5.81 7.08 -8.64
N LEU A 219 -5.05 6.00 -8.77
CA LEU A 219 -3.59 6.02 -8.78
C LEU A 219 -3.04 6.81 -9.96
N LEU A 220 -3.60 6.63 -11.16
CA LEU A 220 -3.21 7.39 -12.35
C LEU A 220 -3.51 8.89 -12.18
N LEU A 221 -4.70 9.23 -11.68
CA LEU A 221 -5.05 10.63 -11.38
C LEU A 221 -4.12 11.24 -10.33
N TYR A 222 -3.84 10.48 -9.26
CA TYR A 222 -2.94 10.89 -8.20
C TYR A 222 -1.52 11.17 -8.72
N THR A 223 -0.99 10.35 -9.62
CA THR A 223 0.34 10.60 -10.21
C THR A 223 0.40 11.81 -11.15
N LEU A 224 -0.76 12.30 -11.60
CA LEU A 224 -0.87 13.46 -12.49
C LEU A 224 -1.08 14.79 -11.75
N TYR A 225 -1.49 14.76 -10.47
CA TYR A 225 -1.81 15.92 -9.65
C TYR A 225 -0.75 16.13 -8.56
#